data_AF-A0A1P8F989-F1
#
_entry.id   AF-A0A1P8F989-F1
#
_cell.length_a   1.000
_cell.length_b   1.000
_cell.length_c   1.000
_cell.angle_alpha   90.00
_cell.angle_beta   90.00
_cell.angle_gamma   90.00
#
_symmetry.space_group_name_H-M   'P 1'
#
loop_
_entity.id
_entity.type
_entity.pdbx_description
1 polymer ?
#
loop_
_entity_poly.entity_id
_entity_poly.type
_entity_poly.pdbx_seq_one_letter_code
_entity_poly.pdbx_strand_id
1 'polypeptide(L)'
;MWLITGFILNLLIVGLFSEKMTKRGLDFFPSYWVIGIVLGSIILYIYIWITTKRTPIEWYEFLLGLVGSILMVLTFQNFLGSMAEMEIETASMFLLITGLPSVVLLVLTGILVDRNEYKQSQNLIRQQTTITQEPIRSYASQFCARCGEKFRSDSKYCWKCGSERKLVTVINI
;
A
#
# COMPACT_ATOMS: atom_id res chain seq x y z
N MET A 1 9.05 -10.56 -17.01
CA MET A 1 10.38 -11.04 -17.43
C MET A 1 11.43 -10.88 -16.32
N TRP A 2 11.58 -9.69 -15.72
CA TRP A 2 12.51 -9.42 -14.61
C TRP A 2 12.30 -10.25 -13.33
N LEU A 3 11.07 -10.69 -13.05
CA LEU A 3 10.74 -11.52 -11.88
C LEU A 3 11.28 -12.96 -11.99
N ILE A 4 11.19 -13.55 -13.19
CA ILE A 4 11.66 -14.91 -13.44
C ILE A 4 13.18 -14.93 -13.39
N THR A 5 13.84 -13.92 -13.97
CA THR A 5 15.30 -13.81 -13.93
C THR A 5 15.82 -13.53 -12.52
N GLY A 6 15.12 -12.73 -11.71
CA GLY A 6 15.50 -12.49 -10.31
C GLY A 6 15.36 -13.74 -9.44
N PHE A 7 14.27 -14.49 -9.60
CA PHE A 7 14.05 -15.74 -8.84
C PHE A 7 15.03 -16.85 -9.26
N ILE A 8 15.28 -17.01 -10.56
CA ILE A 8 16.26 -17.97 -11.08
C ILE A 8 17.68 -17.60 -10.64
N LEU A 9 18.05 -16.32 -10.67
CA LEU A 9 19.37 -15.87 -10.22
C LEU A 9 19.56 -16.10 -8.71
N ASN A 10 18.52 -15.87 -7.91
CA ASN A 10 18.56 -16.13 -6.47
C ASN A 10 18.67 -17.63 -6.18
N LEU A 11 17.91 -18.47 -6.89
CA LEU A 11 18.05 -19.94 -6.86
C LEU A 11 19.44 -20.42 -7.30
N LEU A 12 20.05 -19.78 -8.30
CA LEU A 12 21.40 -20.12 -8.78
C LEU A 12 22.49 -19.73 -7.76
N ILE A 13 22.39 -18.55 -7.15
CA ILE A 13 23.33 -18.08 -6.13
C ILE A 13 23.25 -18.98 -4.89
N VAL A 14 22.04 -19.31 -4.47
CA VAL A 14 21.75 -20.22 -3.36
C VAL A 14 22.26 -21.63 -3.70
N GLY A 15 22.02 -22.15 -4.90
CA GLY A 15 22.54 -23.45 -5.35
C GLY A 15 24.07 -23.53 -5.40
N LEU A 16 24.75 -22.52 -5.94
CA LEU A 16 26.22 -22.48 -6.03
C LEU A 16 26.90 -22.35 -4.67
N PHE A 17 26.26 -21.68 -3.71
CA PHE A 17 26.74 -21.60 -2.34
C PHE A 17 26.57 -22.95 -1.59
N SER A 18 25.52 -23.72 -1.93
CA SER A 18 25.26 -25.06 -1.38
C SER A 18 26.39 -26.03 -1.66
N GLU A 19 26.79 -26.10 -2.92
CA GLU A 19 27.74 -27.10 -3.40
C GLU A 19 29.14 -26.91 -2.77
N LYS A 20 29.47 -25.65 -2.44
CA LYS A 20 30.75 -25.29 -1.83
C LYS A 20 30.82 -25.60 -0.33
N MET A 21 29.67 -25.67 0.35
CA MET A 21 29.58 -25.91 1.80
C MET A 21 29.49 -27.41 2.13
N THR A 22 28.86 -28.23 1.29
CA THR A 22 28.80 -29.70 1.46
C THR A 22 30.18 -30.36 1.47
N LYS A 23 31.15 -29.80 0.73
CA LYS A 23 32.52 -30.35 0.67
C LYS A 23 33.36 -30.11 1.93
N ARG A 24 32.88 -29.34 2.90
CA ARG A 24 33.62 -29.04 4.15
C ARG A 24 33.27 -29.96 5.33
N GLY A 25 32.45 -30.99 5.14
CA GLY A 25 32.13 -31.96 6.21
C GLY A 25 31.46 -31.34 7.43
N LEU A 26 30.80 -30.19 7.25
CA LEU A 26 29.94 -29.60 8.26
C LEU A 26 28.53 -30.15 7.99
N ASP A 27 28.12 -31.17 8.74
CA ASP A 27 26.79 -31.78 8.72
C ASP A 27 25.74 -30.84 9.38
N PHE A 28 25.84 -29.55 9.04
CA PHE A 28 25.08 -28.46 9.62
C PHE A 28 23.70 -28.43 8.97
N PHE A 29 22.84 -29.31 9.48
CA PHE A 29 21.38 -29.43 9.35
C PHE A 29 20.68 -28.75 8.15
N PRO A 30 19.82 -29.48 7.40
CA PRO A 30 19.02 -28.90 6.29
C PRO A 30 18.05 -27.77 6.70
N SER A 31 17.91 -27.47 7.99
CA SER A 31 17.05 -26.40 8.52
C SER A 31 17.46 -24.99 8.06
N TYR A 32 18.76 -24.69 7.91
CA TYR A 32 19.23 -23.36 7.53
C TYR A 32 18.91 -22.99 6.07
N TRP A 33 18.81 -23.98 5.19
CA TRP A 33 18.37 -23.80 3.81
C TRP A 33 16.90 -23.42 3.73
N VAL A 34 16.07 -24.08 4.53
CA VAL A 34 14.63 -23.78 4.63
C VAL A 34 14.43 -22.36 5.17
N ILE A 35 15.18 -21.97 6.20
CA ILE A 35 15.15 -20.61 6.77
C ILE A 35 15.51 -19.57 5.70
N GLY A 36 16.57 -19.81 4.91
CA GLY A 36 17.01 -18.90 3.85
C GLY A 36 15.97 -18.74 2.73
N ILE A 37 15.34 -19.82 2.29
CA ILE A 37 14.29 -19.77 1.26
C ILE A 37 13.07 -19.01 1.79
N VAL A 38 12.61 -19.32 3.01
CA VAL A 38 11.44 -18.67 3.63
C VAL A 38 11.68 -17.17 3.76
N LEU A 39 12.83 -16.76 4.31
CA LEU A 39 13.24 -15.35 4.39
C LEU A 39 13.31 -14.70 3.01
N GLY A 40 13.92 -15.37 2.03
CA GLY A 40 14.01 -14.89 0.66
C GLY A 40 12.62 -14.64 0.04
N SER A 41 11.69 -15.57 0.22
CA SER A 41 10.31 -15.40 -0.27
C SER A 41 9.54 -14.29 0.44
N ILE A 42 9.74 -14.09 1.74
CA ILE A 42 9.10 -12.99 2.49
C ILE A 42 9.63 -11.63 2.00
N ILE A 43 10.95 -11.50 1.86
CA ILE A 43 11.59 -10.26 1.37
C ILE A 43 11.14 -9.96 -0.06
N LEU A 44 11.09 -10.97 -0.92
CA LEU A 44 10.68 -10.81 -2.32
C LEU A 44 9.19 -10.45 -2.44
N TYR A 45 8.34 -11.05 -1.60
CA TYR A 45 6.91 -10.68 -1.51
C TYR A 45 6.74 -9.22 -1.06
N ILE A 46 7.46 -8.80 -0.02
CA ILE A 46 7.43 -7.40 0.47
C ILE A 46 7.94 -6.44 -0.60
N TYR A 47 9.03 -6.78 -1.29
CA TYR A 47 9.59 -5.96 -2.37
C TYR A 47 8.61 -5.79 -3.53
N ILE A 48 7.96 -6.88 -3.97
CA ILE A 48 6.94 -6.83 -5.02
C ILE A 48 5.75 -5.99 -4.54
N TRP A 49 5.27 -6.21 -3.32
CA TRP A 49 4.13 -5.48 -2.77
C TRP A 49 4.38 -3.97 -2.70
N ILE A 50 5.56 -3.55 -2.24
CA ILE A 50 5.97 -2.14 -2.20
C ILE A 50 6.10 -1.55 -3.61
N THR A 51 6.68 -2.28 -4.56
CA THR A 51 6.92 -1.76 -5.92
C THR A 51 5.66 -1.75 -6.79
N THR A 52 4.66 -2.58 -6.48
CA THR A 52 3.42 -2.68 -7.26
C THR A 52 2.39 -1.63 -6.82
N LYS A 53 2.47 -1.15 -5.58
CA LYS A 53 1.57 -0.12 -5.04
C LYS A 53 2.15 1.29 -5.28
N ARG A 54 1.35 2.18 -5.87
CA ARG A 54 1.70 3.62 -6.04
C ARG A 54 1.33 4.47 -4.82
N THR A 55 0.95 3.84 -3.72
CA THR A 55 0.51 4.52 -2.51
C THR A 55 1.74 4.91 -1.69
N PRO A 56 1.87 6.18 -1.29
CA PRO A 56 2.97 6.63 -0.44
C PRO A 56 2.81 5.98 0.92
N ILE A 57 3.60 4.95 1.19
CA ILE A 57 3.67 4.30 2.50
C ILE A 57 4.28 5.30 3.48
N GLU A 58 3.61 5.55 4.60
CA GLU A 58 4.15 6.42 5.64
C GLU A 58 5.32 5.72 6.36
N TRP A 59 6.34 6.46 6.76
CA TRP A 59 7.60 5.89 7.28
C TRP A 59 7.39 4.95 8.49
N TYR A 60 6.40 5.23 9.34
CA TYR A 60 6.11 4.42 10.52
C TYR A 60 5.34 3.13 10.16
N GLU A 61 4.54 3.12 9.10
CA GLU A 61 3.86 1.91 8.61
C GLU A 61 4.90 0.92 8.10
N PHE A 62 5.89 1.44 7.37
CA PHE A 62 7.05 0.67 6.95
C PHE A 62 7.85 0.15 8.15
N LEU A 63 8.14 1.01 9.14
CA LEU A 63 8.89 0.61 10.33
C LEU A 63 8.17 -0.46 11.14
N LEU A 64 6.86 -0.31 11.38
CA LEU A 64 6.04 -1.28 12.10
C LEU A 64 5.97 -2.62 11.35
N GLY A 65 5.82 -2.59 10.02
CA GLY A 65 5.82 -3.78 9.18
C GLY A 65 7.16 -4.52 9.23
N LEU A 66 8.27 -3.77 9.20
CA LEU A 66 9.62 -4.31 9.30
C LEU A 66 9.88 -4.95 10.68
N VAL A 67 9.55 -4.25 11.76
CA VAL A 67 9.72 -4.76 13.14
C VAL A 67 8.87 -6.01 13.37
N GLY A 68 7.60 -5.99 12.95
CA GLY A 68 6.71 -7.15 13.02
C GLY A 68 7.27 -8.35 12.25
N SER A 69 7.83 -8.13 11.06
CA SER A 69 8.44 -9.18 10.22
C SER A 69 9.69 -9.78 10.87
N ILE A 70 10.58 -8.97 11.44
CA ILE A 70 11.78 -9.44 12.13
C ILE A 70 11.41 -10.31 13.34
N LEU A 71 10.43 -9.86 14.15
CA LEU A 71 9.94 -10.63 15.30
C LEU A 71 9.29 -11.95 14.87
N MET A 72 8.61 -11.98 13.71
CA MET A 72 8.00 -13.21 13.19
C MET A 72 9.08 -14.24 12.86
N VAL A 73 10.13 -13.81 12.15
CA VAL A 73 11.25 -14.66 11.76
C VAL A 73 12.00 -15.17 13.00
N LEU A 74 12.26 -14.28 13.97
CA LEU A 74 12.90 -14.65 15.23
C LEU A 74 12.08 -15.70 15.98
N THR A 75 10.75 -15.50 16.08
CA THR A 75 9.85 -16.47 16.72
C THR A 75 9.91 -17.82 16.01
N PHE A 76 9.85 -17.81 14.67
CA PHE A 76 9.86 -19.02 13.87
C PHE A 76 11.18 -19.80 14.03
N GLN A 77 12.33 -19.12 14.03
CA GLN A 77 13.63 -19.76 14.24
C GLN A 77 13.77 -20.37 15.64
N ASN A 78 13.38 -19.64 16.68
CA ASN A 78 13.44 -20.15 18.05
C ASN A 78 12.46 -21.30 18.29
N PHE A 79 11.25 -21.21 17.70
CA PHE A 79 10.27 -22.29 17.78
C PHE A 79 10.80 -23.58 17.16
N LEU A 80 11.35 -23.52 15.95
CA LEU A 80 11.91 -24.70 15.29
C LEU A 80 13.15 -25.25 16.02
N GLY A 81 13.98 -24.37 16.59
CA GLY A 81 15.12 -24.78 17.41
C GLY A 81 14.70 -25.58 18.64
N SER A 82 13.76 -25.03 19.43
CA SER A 82 13.26 -25.72 20.63
C SER A 82 12.52 -27.03 20.30
N MET A 83 11.82 -27.11 19.16
CA MET A 83 11.20 -28.36 18.70
C MET A 83 12.23 -29.43 18.32
N ALA A 84 13.38 -29.03 17.76
CA ALA A 84 14.47 -29.96 17.43
C ALA A 84 15.16 -30.50 18.70
N GLU A 85 15.17 -29.72 19.78
CA GLU A 85 15.71 -30.11 21.09
C GLU A 85 14.68 -30.85 21.98
N MET A 86 13.46 -31.12 21.48
CA MET A 86 12.35 -31.75 22.20
C MET A 86 11.85 -30.99 23.45
N GLU A 87 12.18 -29.70 23.55
CA GLU A 87 11.77 -28.80 24.64
C GLU A 87 10.48 -28.05 24.25
N ILE A 88 9.36 -28.77 24.25
CA ILE A 88 8.03 -28.26 23.81
C ILE A 88 7.58 -27.06 24.67
N GLU A 89 7.93 -27.07 25.96
CA GLU A 89 7.57 -26.00 26.88
C GLU A 89 8.18 -24.66 26.45
N THR A 90 9.46 -24.67 26.06
CA THR A 90 10.18 -23.48 25.57
C THR A 90 9.64 -22.98 24.24
N ALA A 91 9.31 -23.89 23.31
CA ALA A 91 8.74 -23.53 22.01
C ALA A 91 7.43 -22.74 22.16
N SER A 92 6.57 -23.15 23.11
CA SER A 92 5.29 -22.48 23.38
C SER A 92 5.47 -21.06 23.94
N MET A 93 6.48 -20.84 24.80
CA MET A 93 6.77 -19.53 25.38
C MET A 93 7.21 -18.52 24.32
N PHE A 94 8.02 -18.93 23.35
CA PHE A 94 8.42 -18.06 22.23
C PHE A 94 7.22 -17.63 21.39
N LEU A 95 6.30 -18.54 21.09
CA LEU A 95 5.11 -18.24 20.30
C LEU A 95 4.22 -17.20 21.00
N LEU A 96 4.09 -17.30 22.33
CA LEU A 96 3.26 -16.37 23.10
C LEU A 96 3.94 -15.01 23.32
N ILE A 97 5.24 -15.00 23.66
CA ILE A 97 5.97 -13.78 24.04
C ILE A 97 6.39 -12.96 22.82
N THR A 98 6.92 -13.59 21.77
CA THR A 98 7.41 -12.88 20.58
C THR A 98 6.51 -13.08 19.36
N GLY A 99 5.84 -14.23 19.25
CA GLY A 99 4.95 -14.53 18.13
C GLY A 99 3.67 -13.71 18.16
N LEU A 100 3.00 -13.63 19.30
CA LEU A 100 1.78 -12.85 19.45
C LEU A 100 1.98 -11.36 19.09
N PRO A 101 2.95 -10.62 19.68
CA PRO A 101 3.14 -9.23 19.33
C PRO A 101 3.58 -9.04 17.87
N SER A 102 4.32 -10.00 17.29
CA SER A 102 4.66 -9.96 15.86
C SER A 102 3.41 -9.97 14.98
N VAL A 103 2.50 -10.90 15.21
CA VAL A 103 1.24 -11.01 14.44
C VAL A 103 0.38 -9.76 14.63
N VAL A 104 0.27 -9.26 15.87
CA VAL A 104 -0.47 -8.03 16.17
C VAL A 104 0.09 -6.85 15.38
N LEU A 105 1.41 -6.66 15.37
CA LEU A 105 2.04 -5.57 14.62
C LEU A 105 1.80 -5.70 13.11
N LEU A 106 1.93 -6.91 12.55
CA LEU A 106 1.67 -7.14 11.13
C LEU A 106 0.21 -6.86 10.75
N VAL A 107 -0.75 -7.33 11.56
CA VAL A 107 -2.18 -7.04 11.33
C VAL A 107 -2.47 -5.54 11.41
N LEU A 108 -1.93 -4.85 12.43
CA LEU A 108 -2.09 -3.40 12.57
C LEU A 108 -1.53 -2.65 11.36
N THR A 109 -0.36 -3.06 10.85
CA THR A 109 0.22 -2.42 9.66
C THR A 109 -0.66 -2.61 8.41
N GLY A 110 -1.23 -3.80 8.21
CA GLY A 110 -2.18 -4.04 7.11
C GLY A 110 -3.41 -3.14 7.21
N ILE A 111 -4.01 -3.04 8.40
CA ILE A 111 -5.17 -2.17 8.64
C ILE A 111 -4.82 -0.69 8.37
N LEU A 112 -3.65 -0.23 8.80
CA LEU A 112 -3.21 1.16 8.61
C LEU A 112 -3.02 1.48 7.13
N VAL A 113 -2.33 0.60 6.40
CA VAL A 113 -2.08 0.75 4.96
C VAL A 113 -3.41 0.81 4.20
N ASP A 114 -4.34 -0.12 4.43
CA ASP A 114 -5.64 -0.14 3.75
C ASP A 114 -6.46 1.15 4.03
N ARG A 115 -6.40 1.66 5.26
CA ARG A 115 -7.07 2.92 5.63
C ARG A 115 -6.46 4.13 4.94
N ASN A 116 -5.13 4.15 4.79
CA ASN A 116 -4.43 5.24 4.13
C ASN A 116 -4.70 5.26 2.62
N GLU A 117 -4.79 4.08 1.99
CA GLU A 117 -5.22 3.97 0.59
C GLU A 117 -6.62 4.57 0.38
N TYR A 118 -7.58 4.21 1.24
CA TYR A 118 -8.94 4.76 1.19
C TYR A 118 -8.96 6.30 1.33
N LYS A 119 -8.19 6.83 2.29
CA LYS A 119 -8.12 8.28 2.53
C LYS A 119 -7.56 9.03 1.32
N GLN A 120 -6.56 8.46 0.65
CA GLN A 120 -5.96 9.05 -0.54
C GLN A 120 -6.92 9.06 -1.73
N SER A 121 -7.65 7.95 -1.97
CA SER A 121 -8.69 7.89 -2.99
C SER A 121 -9.78 8.95 -2.77
N GLN A 122 -10.19 9.16 -1.52
CA GLN A 122 -11.18 10.19 -1.16
C GLN A 122 -10.68 11.62 -1.43
N ASN A 123 -9.41 11.91 -1.14
CA ASN A 123 -8.84 13.24 -1.42
C ASN A 123 -8.82 13.55 -2.91
N LEU A 124 -8.53 12.55 -3.75
CA LEU A 124 -8.56 12.69 -5.21
C LEU A 124 -9.99 12.98 -5.72
N ILE A 125 -10.99 12.27 -5.20
CA ILE A 125 -12.41 12.51 -5.52
C ILE A 125 -12.83 13.92 -5.08
N ARG A 126 -12.48 14.33 -3.85
CA ARG A 126 -12.79 15.68 -3.35
C ARG A 126 -12.17 16.78 -4.22
N GLN A 127 -10.93 16.60 -4.67
CA GLN A 127 -10.27 17.54 -5.58
C GLN A 127 -10.99 17.63 -6.92
N GLN A 128 -11.46 16.51 -7.48
CA GLN A 128 -12.26 16.53 -8.70
C GLN A 128 -13.60 17.25 -8.52
N THR A 129 -14.24 17.13 -7.35
CA THR A 129 -15.46 17.91 -7.05
C THR A 129 -15.17 19.41 -7.04
N THR A 130 -14.02 19.83 -6.51
CA THR A 130 -13.61 21.25 -6.50
C THR A 130 -13.26 21.76 -7.90
N ILE A 131 -12.64 20.94 -8.75
CA ILE A 131 -12.21 21.35 -10.10
C ILE A 131 -13.36 21.26 -11.12
N THR A 132 -14.31 20.34 -10.92
CA THR A 132 -15.53 20.23 -11.76
C THR A 132 -16.62 21.20 -11.30
N GLN A 133 -16.51 21.71 -10.07
CA GLN A 133 -17.22 22.90 -9.60
C GLN A 133 -16.28 24.12 -9.55
N GLU A 134 -15.56 24.43 -10.65
CA GLU A 134 -15.80 25.80 -11.09
C GLU A 134 -17.31 25.86 -11.29
N PRO A 135 -18.06 26.74 -10.61
CA PRO A 135 -19.45 26.87 -10.95
C PRO A 135 -19.41 27.04 -12.46
N ILE A 136 -20.01 26.10 -13.19
CA ILE A 136 -20.48 26.40 -14.52
C ILE A 136 -21.44 27.53 -14.21
N ARG A 137 -20.88 28.74 -14.22
CA ARG A 137 -21.43 29.94 -14.76
C ARG A 137 -21.76 29.59 -16.19
N SER A 138 -22.76 28.73 -16.29
CA SER A 138 -23.72 28.67 -17.33
C SER A 138 -24.45 30.00 -17.19
N TYR A 139 -23.73 31.04 -17.59
CA TYR A 139 -24.30 32.25 -18.09
C TYR A 139 -24.63 32.01 -19.56
N ALA A 140 -25.36 30.92 -19.81
CA ALA A 140 -26.66 30.86 -20.45
C ALA A 140 -27.04 31.94 -21.48
N SER A 141 -26.75 33.20 -21.24
CA SER A 141 -26.76 34.21 -22.28
C SER A 141 -25.88 35.37 -21.82
N GLN A 142 -25.00 35.85 -22.72
CA GLN A 142 -24.30 37.12 -22.49
C GLN A 142 -25.27 38.30 -22.39
N PHE A 143 -26.51 38.14 -22.88
CA PHE A 143 -27.53 39.17 -22.97
C PHE A 143 -28.79 38.82 -22.16
N CYS A 144 -29.45 39.83 -21.63
CA CYS A 144 -30.70 39.70 -20.91
C CYS A 144 -31.88 39.35 -21.85
N ALA A 145 -32.65 38.30 -21.52
CA ALA A 145 -33.82 37.90 -22.31
C ALA A 145 -34.99 38.92 -22.26
N ARG A 146 -35.00 39.84 -21.28
CA ARG A 146 -36.07 40.85 -21.12
C ARG A 146 -35.74 42.17 -21.80
N CYS A 147 -34.49 42.64 -21.71
CA CYS A 147 -34.10 43.97 -22.22
C CYS A 147 -32.95 43.96 -23.23
N GLY A 148 -32.36 42.81 -23.55
CA GLY A 148 -31.26 42.67 -24.50
C GLY A 148 -29.89 43.16 -24.00
N GLU A 149 -29.78 43.71 -22.79
CA GLU A 149 -28.53 44.28 -22.28
C GLU A 149 -27.50 43.21 -21.91
N LYS A 150 -26.20 43.49 -22.13
CA LYS A 150 -25.12 42.56 -21.75
C LYS A 150 -25.00 42.47 -20.23
N PHE A 151 -24.93 41.26 -19.70
CA PHE A 151 -24.66 41.04 -18.29
C PHE A 151 -23.19 41.32 -17.95
N ARG A 152 -22.92 41.81 -16.73
CA ARG A 152 -21.55 41.82 -16.19
C ARG A 152 -21.10 40.39 -15.97
N SER A 153 -19.79 40.15 -16.03
CA SER A 153 -19.16 38.83 -15.98
C SER A 153 -19.65 37.96 -14.84
N ASP A 154 -20.22 38.56 -13.77
CA ASP A 154 -20.57 37.90 -12.51
C ASP A 154 -22.00 38.12 -11.98
N SER A 155 -22.85 38.93 -12.64
CA SER A 155 -24.09 39.41 -12.01
C SER A 155 -25.26 38.43 -12.09
N LYS A 156 -25.88 38.08 -10.95
CA LYS A 156 -27.08 37.21 -10.90
C LYS A 156 -28.32 37.88 -11.54
N TYR A 157 -28.42 39.20 -11.44
CA TYR A 157 -29.52 39.99 -11.97
C TYR A 157 -29.04 40.97 -13.04
N CYS A 158 -29.96 41.38 -13.92
CA CYS A 158 -29.70 42.41 -14.91
C CYS A 158 -29.71 43.78 -14.22
N TRP A 159 -28.64 44.55 -14.37
CA TRP A 159 -28.51 45.87 -13.74
C TRP A 159 -29.50 46.92 -14.30
N LYS A 160 -30.03 46.70 -15.51
CA LYS A 160 -30.93 47.64 -16.20
C LYS A 160 -32.42 47.37 -15.92
N CYS A 161 -32.85 46.11 -15.89
CA CYS A 161 -34.27 45.74 -15.76
C CYS A 161 -34.59 44.84 -14.55
N GLY A 162 -33.60 44.47 -13.75
CA GLY A 162 -33.78 43.66 -12.54
C GLY A 162 -34.14 42.19 -12.76
N SER A 163 -34.29 41.71 -14.01
CA SER A 163 -34.63 40.31 -14.26
C SER A 163 -33.46 39.38 -13.89
N GLU A 164 -33.78 38.23 -13.30
CA GLU A 164 -32.81 37.18 -12.99
C GLU A 164 -32.25 36.56 -14.28
N ARG A 165 -30.95 36.25 -14.27
CA ARG A 165 -30.28 35.55 -15.36
C ARG A 165 -30.70 34.08 -15.33
N LYS A 166 -31.52 33.66 -16.32
CA LYS A 166 -31.92 32.25 -16.45
C LYS A 166 -30.71 31.40 -16.83
N LEU A 167 -30.53 30.28 -16.14
CA LEU A 167 -29.54 29.27 -16.51
C LEU A 167 -30.05 28.51 -17.74
N VAL A 168 -29.20 28.36 -18.75
CA VAL A 168 -29.44 27.45 -19.87
C VAL A 168 -28.81 26.14 -19.42
N THR A 169 -29.64 25.15 -19.16
CA THR A 169 -29.19 23.77 -19.07
C THR A 169 -28.69 23.38 -20.46
N VAL A 170 -27.38 23.30 -20.62
CA VAL A 170 -26.77 22.65 -21.78
C VAL A 170 -27.11 21.17 -21.65
N ILE A 171 -28.18 20.75 -22.31
CA ILE A 171 -28.49 19.35 -22.46
C ILE A 171 -27.54 18.89 -23.58
N ASN A 172 -26.42 18.26 -23.21
CA ASN A 172 -25.64 17.52 -24.19
C ASN A 172 -26.52 16.37 -24.69
N ILE A 173 -27.00 16.48 -25.93
CA ILE A 173 -27.67 15.41 -26.68
C ILE A 173 -26.59 14.59 -27.38
#